data_AF-A0A917Q4R2-F1
#
_entry.id   AF-A0A917Q4R2-F1
#
_cell.length_a   1.000
_cell.length_b   1.000
_cell.length_c   1.000
_cell.angle_alpha   90.00
_cell.angle_beta   90.00
_cell.angle_gamma   90.00
#
_symmetry.space_group_name_H-M   'P 1'
#
loop_
_entity.id
_entity.type
_entity.pdbx_description
1 polymer ?
#
loop_
_entity_poly.entity_id
_entity_poly.type
_entity_poly.pdbx_seq_one_letter_code
_entity_poly.pdbx_strand_id
1 'polypeptide(L)'
;MNPLIALALQLVPDVAKAFAGDRAGQVAASVGTAVAEAAGTSDAQAAQIALAQDPAKLADLRIKLAQIAADAETARRANDLDELKAQIADTESARATFAELAKAGNAVGFAPVVISVIVTVGFFVMLIWLLVREPTLTTDSAVLQLINITIGALTAAFATVVNFWLGSSHGSRIKDQISATLQAQATSGGSQRIAAALAGHSAKIDTAVQAFRNPPPPPAAPAAPPPAPSAPAAPAHAPAPTQPPTPSDADARFDACVTIVLQMEGGYVDDPADPGGATNMGITLNTLRDWRHDPSLGPADVKALGVEEAKAIYKANYWDVMQCDGLPAGVDLSVFDFGVNAGPSRSVKLLESLVGTTQDGIMGPQTRAATAAQNAPDLIRRFADGRLSYYRSLSTWDHFGAGWTNRTNTIEKDALAMAGAG
;
A
#
# COMPACT_ATOMS: atom_id res chain seq x y z
N MET A 1 -27.05 -21.50 -6.78
CA MET A 1 -26.19 -20.96 -5.71
C MET A 1 -26.73 -21.50 -4.39
N ASN A 2 -25.91 -22.17 -3.57
CA ASN A 2 -26.37 -22.70 -2.28
C ASN A 2 -26.91 -21.52 -1.43
N PRO A 3 -28.15 -21.57 -0.93
CA PRO A 3 -28.79 -20.42 -0.26
C PRO A 3 -28.06 -20.01 1.03
N LEU A 4 -27.27 -20.90 1.64
CA LEU A 4 -26.38 -20.57 2.76
C LEU A 4 -25.18 -19.71 2.36
N ILE A 5 -24.73 -19.80 1.10
CA ILE A 5 -23.65 -18.96 0.56
C ILE A 5 -24.14 -17.52 0.39
N ALA A 6 -25.38 -17.33 -0.06
CA ALA A 6 -25.97 -16.00 -0.17
C ALA A 6 -26.08 -15.31 1.20
N LEU A 7 -26.42 -16.07 2.25
CA LEU A 7 -26.45 -15.58 3.63
C LEU A 7 -25.03 -15.22 4.12
N ALA A 8 -24.04 -16.08 3.86
CA ALA A 8 -22.65 -15.80 4.22
C ALA A 8 -22.08 -14.53 3.56
N LEU A 9 -22.40 -14.32 2.28
CA LEU A 9 -21.99 -13.12 1.51
C LEU A 9 -22.59 -11.82 2.07
N GLN A 10 -23.83 -11.87 2.59
CA GLN A 10 -24.44 -10.73 3.27
C GLN A 10 -23.80 -10.43 4.62
N LEU A 11 -23.30 -11.45 5.31
CA LEU A 11 -22.73 -11.32 6.65
C LEU A 11 -21.27 -10.88 6.64
N VAL A 12 -20.50 -11.34 5.65
CA VAL A 12 -19.09 -10.99 5.45
C VAL A 12 -18.83 -10.82 3.95
N PRO A 13 -18.93 -9.58 3.43
CA PRO A 13 -18.75 -9.31 2.01
C PRO A 13 -17.39 -9.73 1.45
N ASP A 14 -16.35 -9.74 2.29
CA ASP A 14 -14.99 -10.15 1.88
C ASP A 14 -14.87 -11.62 1.50
N VAL A 15 -15.81 -12.48 1.93
CA VAL A 15 -15.90 -13.88 1.47
C VAL A 15 -16.19 -13.93 -0.04
N ALA A 16 -16.80 -12.89 -0.63
CA ALA A 16 -17.01 -12.77 -2.06
C ALA A 16 -15.69 -12.84 -2.86
N LYS A 17 -14.64 -12.20 -2.35
CA LYS A 17 -13.31 -12.18 -2.98
C LYS A 17 -12.64 -13.55 -2.94
N ALA A 18 -12.94 -14.35 -1.92
CA ALA A 18 -12.45 -15.73 -1.80
C ALA A 18 -13.11 -16.70 -2.80
N PHE A 19 -14.21 -16.30 -3.46
CA PHE A 19 -14.84 -17.07 -4.54
C PHE A 19 -14.28 -16.77 -5.94
N ALA A 20 -13.28 -15.90 -6.07
CA ALA A 20 -12.65 -15.63 -7.36
C ALA A 20 -11.50 -16.64 -7.63
N GLY A 21 -11.68 -17.51 -8.63
CA GLY A 21 -10.64 -18.42 -9.15
C GLY A 21 -10.91 -19.91 -8.92
N ASP A 22 -9.88 -20.73 -9.18
CA ASP A 22 -10.00 -22.19 -9.37
C ASP A 22 -10.42 -22.98 -8.11
N ARG A 23 -10.32 -22.37 -6.92
CA ARG A 23 -10.74 -22.98 -5.63
C ARG A 23 -12.11 -22.50 -5.12
N ALA A 24 -12.85 -21.73 -5.91
CA ALA A 24 -14.17 -21.20 -5.54
C ALA A 24 -15.13 -22.28 -5.03
N GLY A 25 -15.08 -23.49 -5.61
CA GLY A 25 -15.91 -24.63 -5.19
C GLY A 25 -15.58 -25.17 -3.79
N GLN A 26 -14.30 -25.20 -3.40
CA GLN A 26 -13.88 -25.68 -2.07
C GLN A 26 -14.19 -24.64 -0.97
N VAL A 27 -14.00 -23.36 -1.28
CA VAL A 27 -14.39 -22.25 -0.39
C VAL A 27 -15.91 -22.26 -0.21
N ALA A 28 -16.67 -22.50 -1.29
CA ALA A 28 -18.14 -22.54 -1.25
C ALA A 28 -18.68 -23.68 -0.38
N ALA A 29 -18.05 -24.86 -0.45
CA ALA A 29 -18.38 -25.99 0.43
C ALA A 29 -18.07 -25.66 1.89
N SER A 30 -16.89 -25.09 2.17
CA SER A 30 -16.44 -24.77 3.54
C SER A 30 -17.30 -23.69 4.20
N VAL A 31 -17.67 -22.66 3.44
CA VAL A 31 -18.59 -21.60 3.87
C VAL A 31 -19.99 -22.17 4.14
N GLY A 32 -20.50 -23.03 3.25
CA GLY A 32 -21.79 -23.68 3.43
C GLY A 32 -21.86 -24.54 4.70
N THR A 33 -20.82 -25.34 4.97
CA THR A 33 -20.72 -26.16 6.19
C THR A 33 -20.63 -25.30 7.44
N ALA A 34 -19.83 -24.23 7.43
CA ALA A 34 -19.69 -23.34 8.58
C ALA A 34 -21.01 -22.64 8.97
N VAL A 35 -21.80 -22.21 7.97
CA VAL A 35 -23.12 -21.63 8.21
C VAL A 35 -24.10 -22.68 8.74
N ALA A 36 -24.12 -23.88 8.17
CA ALA A 36 -25.00 -24.96 8.63
C ALA A 36 -24.69 -25.41 10.07
N GLU A 37 -23.41 -25.50 10.44
CA GLU A 37 -22.98 -25.82 11.82
C GLU A 37 -23.37 -24.74 12.83
N ALA A 38 -23.17 -23.46 12.48
CA ALA A 38 -23.49 -22.35 13.38
C ALA A 38 -25.02 -22.20 13.58
N ALA A 39 -25.79 -22.47 12.53
CA ALA A 39 -27.24 -22.39 12.55
C ALA A 39 -27.93 -23.66 13.07
N GLY A 40 -27.25 -24.81 13.06
CA GLY A 40 -27.82 -26.11 13.39
C GLY A 40 -28.84 -26.63 12.37
N THR A 41 -28.86 -26.04 11.16
CA THR A 41 -29.81 -26.38 10.10
C THR A 41 -29.21 -26.10 8.73
N SER A 42 -29.58 -26.93 7.76
CA SER A 42 -29.19 -26.80 6.35
C SER A 42 -30.12 -25.87 5.56
N ASP A 43 -31.23 -25.42 6.18
CA ASP A 43 -32.19 -24.50 5.59
C ASP A 43 -31.77 -23.05 5.84
N ALA A 44 -31.63 -22.27 4.78
CA ALA A 44 -31.15 -20.89 4.85
C ALA A 44 -32.11 -19.93 5.56
N GLN A 45 -33.43 -20.13 5.47
CA GLN A 45 -34.39 -19.27 6.17
C GLN A 45 -34.39 -19.60 7.66
N ALA A 46 -34.39 -20.89 8.01
CA ALA A 46 -34.26 -21.30 9.40
C ALA A 46 -32.92 -20.87 10.00
N ALA A 47 -31.83 -20.91 9.21
CA ALA A 47 -30.52 -20.45 9.63
C ALA A 47 -30.48 -18.94 9.90
N GLN A 48 -31.09 -18.13 9.03
CA GLN A 48 -31.17 -16.69 9.22
C GLN A 48 -31.95 -16.32 10.49
N ILE A 49 -33.05 -17.03 10.78
CA ILE A 49 -33.84 -16.83 11.99
C ILE A 49 -33.06 -17.25 13.24
N ALA A 50 -32.41 -18.42 13.22
CA ALA A 50 -31.62 -18.92 14.34
C ALA A 50 -30.42 -18.01 14.68
N LEU A 51 -29.75 -17.47 13.66
CA LEU A 51 -28.63 -16.55 13.81
C LEU A 51 -29.06 -15.14 14.21
N ALA A 52 -30.28 -14.72 13.88
CA ALA A 52 -30.85 -13.45 14.34
C ALA A 52 -31.26 -13.47 15.82
N GLN A 53 -31.64 -14.65 16.34
CA GLN A 53 -32.05 -14.83 17.74
C GLN A 53 -30.87 -14.97 18.70
N ASP A 54 -29.69 -15.33 18.20
CA ASP A 54 -28.49 -15.57 19.02
C ASP A 54 -27.27 -14.77 18.51
N PRO A 55 -27.04 -13.58 19.07
CA PRO A 55 -25.91 -12.72 18.68
C PRO A 55 -24.53 -13.37 18.88
N ALA A 56 -24.40 -14.33 19.80
CA ALA A 56 -23.13 -15.01 20.05
C ALA A 56 -22.78 -15.98 18.91
N LYS A 57 -23.77 -16.76 18.45
CA LYS A 57 -23.59 -17.63 17.27
C LYS A 57 -23.28 -16.85 16.00
N LEU A 58 -23.85 -15.65 15.84
CA LEU A 58 -23.55 -14.77 14.72
C LEU A 58 -22.11 -14.25 14.76
N ALA A 59 -21.60 -13.89 15.94
CA ALA A 59 -20.22 -13.46 16.12
C ALA A 59 -19.23 -14.60 15.81
N ASP A 60 -19.49 -15.81 16.31
CA ASP A 60 -18.69 -17.00 16.04
C ASP A 60 -18.67 -17.37 14.55
N LEU A 61 -19.83 -17.27 13.88
CA LEU A 61 -19.93 -17.51 12.44
C LEU A 61 -19.13 -16.48 11.65
N ARG A 62 -19.17 -15.19 12.01
CA ARG A 62 -18.36 -14.15 11.35
C ARG A 62 -16.86 -14.42 11.49
N ILE A 63 -16.41 -14.86 12.66
CA ILE A 63 -15.00 -15.22 12.90
C ILE A 63 -14.60 -16.41 12.03
N LYS A 64 -15.42 -17.48 12.00
CA LYS A 64 -15.17 -18.66 11.15
C LYS A 64 -15.12 -18.30 9.67
N LEU A 65 -16.05 -17.47 9.19
CA LEU A 65 -16.08 -17.03 7.79
C LEU A 65 -14.86 -16.15 7.43
N ALA A 66 -14.43 -15.28 8.34
CA ALA A 66 -13.22 -14.48 8.17
C ALA A 66 -11.94 -15.35 8.12
N GLN A 67 -11.86 -16.40 8.93
CA GLN A 67 -10.77 -17.39 8.88
C GLN A 67 -10.74 -18.12 7.53
N ILE A 68 -11.88 -18.60 7.06
CA ILE A 68 -11.98 -19.28 5.75
C ILE A 68 -11.55 -18.35 4.61
N ALA A 69 -11.93 -17.06 4.65
CA ALA A 69 -11.52 -16.08 3.66
C ALA A 69 -10.00 -15.79 3.71
N ALA A 70 -9.42 -15.66 4.90
CA ALA A 70 -7.99 -15.45 5.09
C ALA A 70 -7.14 -16.66 4.64
N ASP A 71 -7.61 -17.88 4.92
CA ASP A 71 -6.95 -19.12 4.49
C ASP A 71 -6.97 -19.26 2.96
N ALA A 72 -8.12 -18.95 2.34
CA ALA A 72 -8.25 -18.96 0.88
C ALA A 72 -7.32 -17.95 0.21
N GLU A 73 -7.22 -16.75 0.77
CA GLU A 73 -6.33 -15.70 0.26
C GLU A 73 -4.84 -16.07 0.42
N THR A 74 -4.47 -16.63 1.57
CA THR A 74 -3.10 -17.12 1.83
C THR A 74 -2.71 -18.21 0.84
N ALA A 75 -3.62 -19.16 0.60
CA ALA A 75 -3.41 -20.26 -0.34
C ALA A 75 -3.32 -19.78 -1.80
N ARG A 76 -3.99 -18.67 -2.16
CA ARG A 76 -3.85 -18.03 -3.48
C ARG A 76 -2.48 -17.37 -3.65
N ARG A 77 -2.08 -16.55 -2.67
CA ARG A 77 -0.77 -15.89 -2.69
C ARG A 77 0.39 -16.90 -2.77
N ALA A 78 0.24 -18.07 -2.15
CA ALA A 78 1.21 -19.16 -2.25
C ALA A 78 1.33 -19.70 -3.69
N ASN A 79 0.21 -19.94 -4.37
CA ASN A 79 0.20 -20.40 -5.76
C ASN A 79 0.82 -19.36 -6.71
N ASP A 80 0.48 -18.07 -6.57
CA ASP A 80 1.04 -16.99 -7.39
C ASP A 80 2.57 -16.91 -7.21
N LEU A 81 3.04 -17.12 -5.96
CA LEU A 81 4.46 -17.19 -5.65
C LEU A 81 5.15 -18.37 -6.33
N ASP A 82 4.52 -19.54 -6.32
CA ASP A 82 5.04 -20.77 -6.92
C ASP A 82 5.09 -20.69 -8.45
N GLU A 83 4.07 -20.10 -9.08
CA GLU A 83 4.08 -19.84 -10.52
C GLU A 83 5.22 -18.89 -10.92
N LEU A 84 5.37 -17.78 -10.17
CA LEU A 84 6.49 -16.87 -10.36
C LEU A 84 7.84 -17.56 -10.08
N LYS A 85 7.90 -18.55 -9.17
CA LYS A 85 9.14 -19.32 -8.91
C LYS A 85 9.44 -20.22 -10.11
N ALA A 86 8.43 -20.89 -10.66
CA ALA A 86 8.58 -21.76 -11.82
C ALA A 86 9.08 -20.99 -13.05
N GLN A 87 8.54 -19.79 -13.32
CA GLN A 87 8.98 -18.94 -14.44
C GLN A 87 10.45 -18.45 -14.27
N ILE A 88 10.83 -18.09 -13.04
CA ILE A 88 12.22 -17.69 -12.73
C ILE A 88 13.17 -18.90 -12.85
N ALA A 89 12.77 -20.06 -12.33
CA ALA A 89 13.55 -21.28 -12.36
C ALA A 89 13.79 -21.78 -13.80
N ASP A 90 12.79 -21.68 -14.67
CA ASP A 90 12.93 -22.04 -16.09
C ASP A 90 14.01 -21.19 -16.78
N THR A 91 13.99 -19.88 -16.54
CA THR A 91 14.98 -18.95 -17.10
C THR A 91 16.39 -19.18 -16.55
N GLU A 92 16.51 -19.56 -15.27
CA GLU A 92 17.79 -19.90 -14.63
C GLU A 92 18.35 -21.22 -15.15
N SER A 93 17.49 -22.24 -15.31
CA SER A 93 17.86 -23.56 -15.82
C SER A 93 18.35 -23.50 -17.28
N ALA A 94 17.71 -22.69 -18.12
CA ALA A 94 18.14 -22.45 -19.50
C ALA A 94 19.55 -21.83 -19.54
N ARG A 95 19.81 -20.81 -18.71
CA ARG A 95 21.14 -20.17 -18.62
C ARG A 95 22.22 -21.13 -18.14
N ALA A 96 21.93 -21.92 -17.11
CA ALA A 96 22.86 -22.92 -16.59
C ALA A 96 23.21 -23.96 -17.65
N THR A 97 22.21 -24.45 -18.39
CA THR A 97 22.40 -25.42 -19.48
C THR A 97 23.29 -24.87 -20.59
N PHE A 98 23.07 -23.63 -21.05
CA PHE A 98 23.93 -23.01 -22.07
C PHE A 98 25.34 -22.71 -21.54
N ALA A 99 25.48 -22.31 -20.27
CA ALA A 99 26.78 -22.07 -19.64
C ALA A 99 27.60 -23.37 -19.51
N GLU A 100 26.95 -24.50 -19.18
CA GLU A 100 27.61 -25.81 -19.17
C GLU A 100 28.02 -26.26 -20.56
N LEU A 101 27.14 -26.11 -21.57
CA LEU A 101 27.48 -26.40 -22.97
C LEU A 101 28.65 -25.54 -23.47
N ALA A 102 28.73 -24.27 -23.08
CA ALA A 102 29.83 -23.37 -23.43
C ALA A 102 31.14 -23.80 -22.77
N LYS A 103 31.11 -24.20 -21.49
CA LYS A 103 32.28 -24.75 -20.78
C LYS A 103 32.76 -26.09 -21.38
N ALA A 104 31.84 -26.88 -21.92
CA ALA A 104 32.14 -28.12 -22.63
C ALA A 104 32.70 -27.91 -24.05
N GLY A 105 32.89 -26.65 -24.49
CA GLY A 105 33.41 -26.32 -25.82
C GLY A 105 32.38 -26.49 -26.95
N ASN A 106 31.10 -26.67 -26.64
CA ASN A 106 30.04 -26.78 -27.63
C ASN A 106 29.58 -25.38 -28.09
N ALA A 107 29.61 -25.13 -29.41
CA ALA A 107 29.22 -23.85 -30.01
C ALA A 107 27.78 -23.43 -29.68
N VAL A 108 26.88 -24.38 -29.43
CA VAL A 108 25.48 -24.12 -29.04
C VAL A 108 25.39 -23.42 -27.69
N GLY A 109 26.36 -23.60 -26.79
CA GLY A 109 26.42 -22.91 -25.51
C GLY A 109 26.56 -21.38 -25.62
N PHE A 110 27.13 -20.91 -26.75
CA PHE A 110 27.25 -19.48 -27.04
C PHE A 110 26.06 -18.93 -27.82
N ALA A 111 25.07 -19.75 -28.19
CA ALA A 111 23.95 -19.32 -29.01
C ALA A 111 23.21 -18.09 -28.44
N PRO A 112 22.92 -17.97 -27.13
CA PRO A 112 22.28 -16.76 -26.59
C PRO A 112 23.14 -15.50 -26.74
N VAL A 113 24.46 -15.61 -26.58
CA VAL A 113 25.42 -14.50 -26.77
C VAL A 113 25.46 -14.09 -28.23
N VAL A 114 25.59 -15.08 -29.13
CA VAL A 114 25.67 -14.85 -30.58
C VAL A 114 24.39 -14.22 -31.10
N ILE A 115 23.22 -14.72 -30.69
CA ILE A 115 21.92 -14.14 -31.06
C ILE A 115 21.80 -12.70 -30.53
N SER A 116 22.18 -12.44 -29.28
CA SER A 116 22.16 -11.10 -28.69
C SER A 116 23.04 -10.11 -29.46
N VAL A 117 24.25 -10.54 -29.85
CA VAL A 117 25.19 -9.74 -30.64
C VAL A 117 24.67 -9.52 -32.06
N ILE A 118 24.14 -10.55 -32.73
CA ILE A 118 23.58 -10.43 -34.09
C ILE A 118 22.41 -9.44 -34.09
N VAL A 119 21.48 -9.56 -33.15
CA VAL A 119 20.31 -8.68 -33.08
C VAL A 119 20.74 -7.24 -32.79
N THR A 120 21.67 -7.04 -31.86
CA THR A 120 22.10 -5.69 -31.47
C THR A 120 22.96 -5.05 -32.56
N VAL A 121 24.04 -5.70 -32.98
CA VAL A 121 24.98 -5.17 -33.97
C VAL A 121 24.33 -5.09 -35.36
N GLY A 122 23.61 -6.14 -35.78
CA GLY A 122 22.95 -6.16 -37.08
C GLY A 122 21.90 -5.06 -37.23
N PHE A 123 21.18 -4.74 -36.15
CA PHE A 123 20.25 -3.62 -36.14
C PHE A 123 20.95 -2.27 -36.29
N PHE A 124 22.00 -1.99 -35.50
CA PHE A 124 22.72 -0.72 -35.60
C PHE A 124 23.41 -0.54 -36.96
N VAL A 125 23.96 -1.62 -37.53
CA VAL A 125 24.50 -1.61 -38.89
C VAL A 125 23.42 -1.28 -39.91
N MET A 126 22.23 -1.88 -39.80
CA MET A 126 21.11 -1.60 -40.69
C MET A 126 20.60 -0.16 -40.54
N LEU A 127 20.51 0.35 -39.32
CA LEU A 127 20.07 1.72 -39.03
C LEU A 127 21.07 2.75 -39.58
N ILE A 128 22.37 2.54 -39.34
CA ILE A 128 23.43 3.38 -39.91
C ILE A 128 23.42 3.31 -41.43
N TRP A 129 23.23 2.11 -42.01
CA TRP A 129 23.14 1.95 -43.45
C TRP A 129 21.96 2.70 -44.05
N LEU A 130 20.78 2.64 -43.43
CA LEU A 130 19.58 3.37 -43.85
C LEU A 130 19.80 4.89 -43.74
N LEU A 131 20.42 5.35 -42.66
CA LEU A 131 20.72 6.78 -42.44
C LEU A 131 21.76 7.34 -43.43
N VAL A 132 22.75 6.54 -43.82
CA VAL A 132 23.88 6.97 -44.66
C VAL A 132 23.60 6.81 -46.16
N ARG A 133 22.85 5.78 -46.58
CA ARG A 133 22.59 5.52 -48.01
C ARG A 133 21.36 6.22 -48.59
N GLU A 134 20.36 6.55 -47.77
CA GLU A 134 19.08 7.09 -48.25
C GLU A 134 18.74 8.44 -47.56
N PRO A 135 19.54 9.51 -47.77
CA PRO A 135 19.37 10.79 -47.08
C PRO A 135 18.09 11.56 -47.49
N THR A 136 17.38 11.11 -48.54
CA THR A 136 16.12 11.72 -48.99
C THR A 136 14.89 11.21 -48.24
N LEU A 137 15.03 10.15 -47.43
CA LEU A 137 13.92 9.56 -46.67
C LEU A 137 13.63 10.29 -45.34
N THR A 138 14.49 11.18 -44.88
CA THR A 138 14.34 11.89 -43.59
C THR A 138 13.36 13.07 -43.62
N THR A 139 12.76 13.36 -44.78
CA THR A 139 11.78 14.43 -44.98
C THR A 139 10.33 13.93 -45.12
N ASP A 140 10.12 12.62 -45.27
CA ASP A 140 8.79 12.02 -45.38
C ASP A 140 8.29 11.56 -44.00
N SER A 141 7.10 12.02 -43.60
CA SER A 141 6.49 11.71 -42.31
C SER A 141 6.18 10.21 -42.14
N ALA A 142 5.94 9.48 -43.23
CA ALA A 142 5.73 8.03 -43.19
C ALA A 142 7.02 7.28 -42.83
N VAL A 143 8.16 7.76 -43.32
CA VAL A 143 9.47 7.16 -43.03
C VAL A 143 9.91 7.50 -41.60
N LEU A 144 9.66 8.73 -41.12
CA LEU A 144 9.91 9.09 -39.73
C LEU A 144 9.08 8.24 -38.74
N GLN A 145 7.83 7.92 -39.07
CA GLN A 145 7.04 6.98 -38.27
C GLN A 145 7.61 5.56 -38.30
N LEU A 146 8.05 5.08 -39.46
CA LEU A 146 8.67 3.76 -39.58
C LEU A 146 9.97 3.67 -38.75
N ILE A 147 10.78 4.73 -38.76
CA ILE A 147 11.99 4.86 -37.92
C ILE A 147 11.62 4.83 -36.45
N ASN A 148 10.60 5.59 -36.02
CA ASN A 148 10.17 5.62 -34.62
C ASN A 148 9.63 4.27 -34.12
N ILE A 149 8.84 3.56 -34.93
CA ILE A 149 8.36 2.21 -34.62
C ILE A 149 9.56 1.25 -34.48
N THR A 150 10.53 1.37 -35.37
CA THR A 150 11.73 0.53 -35.40
C THR A 150 12.63 0.78 -34.17
N ILE A 151 12.77 2.04 -33.74
CA ILE A 151 13.47 2.41 -32.50
C ILE A 151 12.71 1.89 -31.27
N GLY A 152 11.38 1.99 -31.24
CA GLY A 152 10.55 1.45 -30.16
C GLY A 152 10.68 -0.07 -30.01
N ALA A 153 10.61 -0.80 -31.13
CA ALA A 153 10.82 -2.25 -31.16
C ALA A 153 12.23 -2.64 -30.69
N LEU A 154 13.26 -1.84 -31.00
CA LEU A 154 14.62 -2.06 -30.51
C LEU A 154 14.71 -1.87 -29.00
N THR A 155 14.13 -0.82 -28.44
CA THR A 155 14.15 -0.56 -26.99
C THR A 155 13.54 -1.74 -26.23
N ALA A 156 12.44 -2.31 -26.74
CA ALA A 156 11.81 -3.50 -26.17
C ALA A 156 12.69 -4.77 -26.32
N ALA A 157 13.29 -4.98 -27.49
CA ALA A 157 14.20 -6.12 -27.73
C ALA A 157 15.46 -6.04 -26.85
N PHE A 158 16.04 -4.85 -26.70
CA PHE A 158 17.19 -4.59 -25.84
C PHE A 158 16.84 -4.82 -24.37
N ALA A 159 15.69 -4.33 -23.90
CA ALA A 159 15.20 -4.61 -22.55
C ALA A 159 15.04 -6.12 -22.31
N THR A 160 14.59 -6.88 -23.30
CA THR A 160 14.47 -8.34 -23.23
C THR A 160 15.83 -9.02 -23.10
N VAL A 161 16.85 -8.57 -23.85
CA VAL A 161 18.24 -9.07 -23.73
C VAL A 161 18.82 -8.74 -22.36
N VAL A 162 18.67 -7.50 -21.88
CA VAL A 162 19.14 -7.08 -20.56
C VAL A 162 18.47 -7.89 -19.45
N ASN A 163 17.16 -8.13 -19.55
CA ASN A 163 16.42 -8.95 -18.59
C ASN A 163 16.86 -10.43 -18.63
N PHE A 164 17.14 -10.98 -19.81
CA PHE A 164 17.69 -12.32 -19.96
C PHE A 164 19.06 -12.49 -19.28
N TRP A 165 19.91 -11.45 -19.26
CA TRP A 165 21.23 -11.54 -18.60
C TRP A 165 21.20 -11.13 -17.12
N LEU A 166 20.45 -10.09 -16.75
CA LEU A 166 20.49 -9.48 -15.41
C LEU A 166 19.31 -9.86 -14.50
N GLY A 167 18.19 -10.35 -15.06
CA GLY A 167 16.90 -10.43 -14.35
C GLY A 167 16.78 -11.45 -13.20
N SER A 168 17.53 -12.56 -13.18
CA SER A 168 17.31 -13.63 -12.19
C SER A 168 18.19 -13.54 -10.93
N SER A 169 19.37 -12.91 -11.00
CA SER A 169 20.37 -13.03 -9.91
C SER A 169 20.11 -12.15 -8.69
N HIS A 170 19.34 -11.06 -8.85
CA HIS A 170 18.97 -10.14 -7.76
C HIS A 170 17.61 -10.47 -7.13
N GLY A 171 16.65 -10.97 -7.91
CA GLY A 171 15.30 -11.30 -7.43
C GLY A 171 15.25 -12.56 -6.56
N SER A 172 16.07 -13.57 -6.87
CA SER A 172 16.01 -14.87 -6.20
C SER A 172 16.40 -14.81 -4.71
N ARG A 173 17.49 -14.10 -4.36
CA ARG A 173 17.94 -13.95 -2.97
C ARG A 173 16.94 -13.19 -2.09
N ILE A 174 16.28 -12.19 -2.68
CA ILE A 174 15.24 -11.39 -2.02
C ILE A 174 13.98 -12.25 -1.84
N LYS A 175 13.62 -13.08 -2.82
CA LYS A 175 12.48 -14.00 -2.76
C LYS A 175 12.68 -15.14 -1.75
N ASP A 176 13.89 -15.68 -1.66
CA ASP A 176 14.25 -16.72 -0.68
C ASP A 176 14.22 -16.16 0.75
N GLN A 177 14.69 -14.92 0.96
CA GLN A 177 14.60 -14.25 2.25
C GLN A 177 13.16 -13.89 2.64
N ILE A 178 12.36 -13.41 1.69
CA ILE A 178 10.95 -13.08 1.94
C ILE A 178 10.13 -14.35 2.21
N SER A 179 10.34 -15.42 1.45
CA SER A 179 9.62 -16.69 1.67
C SER A 179 10.04 -17.38 2.98
N ALA A 180 11.33 -17.37 3.33
CA ALA A 180 11.78 -17.86 4.63
C ALA A 180 11.21 -17.04 5.80
N THR A 181 11.11 -15.72 5.64
CA THR A 181 10.53 -14.82 6.65
C THR A 181 9.01 -15.02 6.79
N LEU A 182 8.29 -15.15 5.68
CA LEU A 182 6.84 -15.40 5.68
C LEU A 182 6.49 -16.79 6.22
N GLN A 183 7.29 -17.81 5.92
CA GLN A 183 7.09 -19.17 6.43
C GLN A 183 7.40 -19.26 7.93
N ALA A 184 8.38 -18.50 8.42
CA ALA A 184 8.65 -18.32 9.85
C ALA A 184 7.53 -17.54 10.57
N GLN A 185 6.94 -16.53 9.94
CA GLN A 185 5.80 -15.77 10.49
C GLN A 185 4.50 -16.61 10.51
N ALA A 186 4.25 -17.43 9.50
CA ALA A 186 3.08 -18.30 9.43
C ALA A 186 3.09 -19.40 10.51
N THR A 187 4.27 -19.96 10.81
CA THR A 187 4.42 -21.02 11.83
C THR A 187 4.43 -20.50 13.27
N SER A 188 4.70 -19.21 13.50
CA SER A 188 4.79 -18.62 14.85
C SER A 188 3.60 -17.71 15.23
N GLY A 189 2.91 -17.11 14.25
CA GLY A 189 1.97 -16.01 14.52
C GLY A 189 0.54 -16.41 14.90
N GLY A 190 -0.01 -17.50 14.37
CA GLY A 190 -1.43 -17.84 14.53
C GLY A 190 -1.75 -18.51 15.87
N SER A 191 -1.06 -19.62 16.16
CA SER A 191 -1.39 -20.47 17.30
C SER A 191 -0.99 -19.86 18.65
N GLN A 192 0.14 -19.13 18.72
CA GLN A 192 0.60 -18.49 19.95
C GLN A 192 -0.20 -17.22 20.30
N ARG A 193 -0.67 -16.45 19.30
CA ARG A 193 -1.48 -15.25 19.57
C ARG A 193 -2.88 -15.59 20.05
N ILE A 194 -3.48 -16.67 19.53
CA ILE A 194 -4.77 -17.16 20.00
C ILE A 194 -4.63 -17.72 21.42
N ALA A 195 -3.59 -18.51 21.71
CA ALA A 195 -3.32 -19.03 23.05
C ALA A 195 -3.04 -17.91 24.08
N ALA A 196 -2.27 -16.89 23.71
CA ALA A 196 -1.97 -15.74 24.57
C ALA A 196 -3.21 -14.84 24.80
N ALA A 197 -4.05 -14.67 23.78
CA ALA A 197 -5.31 -13.91 23.89
C ALA A 197 -6.35 -14.63 24.78
N LEU A 198 -6.42 -15.96 24.71
CA LEU A 198 -7.25 -16.81 25.58
C LEU A 198 -6.76 -16.79 27.03
N ALA A 199 -5.44 -16.90 27.25
CA ALA A 199 -4.85 -16.81 28.60
C ALA A 199 -5.05 -15.42 29.24
N GLY A 200 -4.91 -14.35 28.45
CA GLY A 200 -5.14 -12.98 28.90
C GLY A 200 -6.60 -12.68 29.24
N HIS A 201 -7.56 -13.31 28.55
CA HIS A 201 -8.98 -13.19 28.89
C HIS A 201 -9.34 -13.95 30.17
N SER A 202 -8.80 -15.15 30.38
CA SER A 202 -8.98 -15.91 31.63
C SER A 202 -8.51 -15.11 32.84
N ALA A 203 -7.31 -14.54 32.78
CA ALA A 203 -6.74 -13.75 33.87
C ALA A 203 -7.57 -12.50 34.20
N LYS A 204 -8.15 -11.84 33.18
CA LYS A 204 -9.02 -10.67 33.38
C LYS A 204 -10.37 -11.05 34.00
N ILE A 205 -10.93 -12.19 33.62
CA ILE A 205 -12.17 -12.71 34.20
C ILE A 205 -11.95 -13.07 35.67
N ASP A 206 -10.87 -13.77 36.00
CA ASP A 206 -10.55 -14.14 37.39
C ASP A 206 -10.30 -12.90 38.27
N THR A 207 -9.63 -11.88 37.72
CA THR A 207 -9.39 -10.61 38.42
C THR A 207 -10.71 -9.84 38.64
N ALA A 208 -11.60 -9.81 37.65
CA ALA A 208 -12.91 -9.18 37.79
C ALA A 208 -13.82 -9.91 38.79
N VAL A 209 -13.77 -11.25 38.81
CA VAL A 209 -14.52 -12.07 39.77
C VAL A 209 -13.99 -11.89 41.20
N GLN A 210 -12.67 -11.74 41.39
CA GLN A 210 -12.10 -11.40 42.69
C GLN A 210 -12.46 -9.98 43.16
N ALA A 211 -12.42 -8.99 42.27
CA ALA A 211 -12.79 -7.61 42.60
C ALA A 211 -14.28 -7.48 42.99
N PHE A 212 -15.14 -8.30 42.40
CA PHE A 212 -16.55 -8.36 42.77
C PHE A 212 -16.80 -9.07 44.10
N ARG A 213 -15.97 -10.07 44.44
CA ARG A 213 -16.05 -10.79 45.74
C ARG A 213 -15.50 -9.97 46.90
N ASN A 214 -14.49 -9.13 46.67
CA ASN A 214 -13.84 -8.30 47.67
C ASN A 214 -13.75 -6.84 47.21
N PRO A 215 -14.83 -6.06 47.31
CA PRO A 215 -14.80 -4.65 46.95
C PRO A 215 -13.88 -3.86 47.91
N PRO A 216 -13.09 -2.90 47.41
CA PRO A 216 -12.21 -2.08 48.24
C PRO A 216 -13.02 -1.14 49.16
N PRO A 217 -12.52 -0.84 50.38
CA PRO A 217 -13.21 0.03 51.32
C PRO A 217 -13.28 1.48 50.82
N PRO A 218 -14.38 2.20 51.09
CA PRO A 218 -14.58 3.55 50.58
C PRO A 218 -13.59 4.57 51.20
N PRO A 219 -13.12 5.56 50.43
CA PRO A 219 -12.21 6.60 50.91
C PRO A 219 -12.91 7.59 51.86
N ALA A 220 -12.17 8.07 52.86
CA ALA A 220 -12.65 8.99 53.90
C ALA A 220 -12.94 10.40 53.34
N ALA A 221 -14.06 10.99 53.79
CA ALA A 221 -14.57 12.28 53.33
C ALA A 221 -13.76 13.49 53.87
N PRO A 222 -13.51 14.54 53.05
CA PRO A 222 -13.00 15.82 53.53
C PRO A 222 -14.14 16.77 53.99
N ALA A 223 -13.81 17.65 54.94
CA ALA A 223 -14.71 18.52 55.69
C ALA A 223 -15.33 19.68 54.87
N ALA A 224 -16.54 20.09 55.28
CA ALA A 224 -17.40 21.08 54.62
C ALA A 224 -17.06 22.56 54.94
N PRO A 225 -17.29 23.51 54.01
CA PRO A 225 -17.47 24.95 54.29
C PRO A 225 -18.97 25.38 54.26
N PRO A 226 -19.31 26.58 54.78
CA PRO A 226 -20.66 26.95 55.25
C PRO A 226 -21.64 27.45 54.15
N PRO A 227 -22.97 27.58 54.44
CA PRO A 227 -24.00 27.75 53.43
C PRO A 227 -24.58 29.18 53.27
N ALA A 228 -25.21 29.39 52.10
CA ALA A 228 -26.33 30.29 51.72
C ALA A 228 -26.01 31.33 50.62
N PRO A 229 -26.99 31.81 49.79
CA PRO A 229 -28.43 31.48 49.70
C PRO A 229 -28.93 31.09 48.28
N SER A 230 -30.22 30.77 48.21
CA SER A 230 -30.94 30.05 47.16
C SER A 230 -31.64 30.92 46.09
N ALA A 231 -31.84 30.29 44.91
CA ALA A 231 -32.93 30.45 43.91
C ALA A 231 -32.80 31.53 42.80
N PRO A 232 -33.50 31.42 41.63
CA PRO A 232 -34.46 30.38 41.20
C PRO A 232 -34.19 29.76 39.79
N ALA A 233 -35.00 28.75 39.46
CA ALA A 233 -35.03 27.99 38.22
C ALA A 233 -35.81 28.65 37.06
N ALA A 234 -35.46 28.28 35.81
CA ALA A 234 -36.27 28.08 34.58
C ALA A 234 -35.65 28.74 33.31
N PRO A 235 -35.96 28.32 32.06
CA PRO A 235 -36.68 27.12 31.58
C PRO A 235 -35.91 26.31 30.51
N ALA A 236 -36.51 25.19 30.09
CA ALA A 236 -36.08 24.32 28.99
C ALA A 236 -35.92 25.06 27.65
N HIS A 237 -34.82 24.79 26.93
CA HIS A 237 -34.64 25.22 25.54
C HIS A 237 -34.85 24.03 24.59
N ALA A 238 -35.74 24.23 23.62
CA ALA A 238 -35.99 23.38 22.47
C ALA A 238 -34.72 23.25 21.58
N PRO A 239 -34.62 22.24 20.69
CA PRO A 239 -33.36 21.91 20.03
C PRO A 239 -32.96 23.00 19.03
N ALA A 240 -31.72 23.50 19.18
CA ALA A 240 -31.11 24.43 18.25
C ALA A 240 -30.81 23.74 16.89
N PRO A 241 -30.83 24.48 15.77
CA PRO A 241 -30.63 23.93 14.43
C PRO A 241 -29.22 23.34 14.28
N THR A 242 -29.15 22.20 13.58
CA THR A 242 -27.93 21.46 13.25
C THR A 242 -26.87 22.37 12.64
N GLN A 243 -25.82 22.68 13.41
CA GLN A 243 -24.57 23.18 12.84
C GLN A 243 -23.94 22.04 12.01
N PRO A 244 -23.36 22.34 10.83
CA PRO A 244 -22.55 21.36 10.10
C PRO A 244 -21.39 20.88 10.99
N PRO A 245 -20.97 19.62 10.87
CA PRO A 245 -19.94 19.06 11.74
C PRO A 245 -18.66 19.88 11.62
N THR A 246 -18.13 20.28 12.77
CA THR A 246 -16.80 20.90 12.88
C THR A 246 -15.76 19.91 12.32
N PRO A 247 -14.81 20.33 11.46
CA PRO A 247 -13.76 19.44 10.99
C PRO A 247 -13.04 18.82 12.18
N SER A 248 -12.79 17.51 12.15
CA SER A 248 -11.96 16.89 13.18
C SER A 248 -10.54 17.49 13.12
N ASP A 249 -9.81 17.49 14.23
CA ASP A 249 -8.41 17.95 14.24
C ASP A 249 -7.54 17.19 13.21
N ALA A 250 -7.94 15.96 12.84
CA ALA A 250 -7.32 15.16 11.80
C ALA A 250 -7.57 15.72 10.38
N ASP A 251 -8.81 16.11 10.07
CA ASP A 251 -9.16 16.71 8.78
C ASP A 251 -8.44 18.06 8.58
N ALA A 252 -8.35 18.86 9.66
CA ALA A 252 -7.61 20.12 9.63
C ALA A 252 -6.10 19.90 9.42
N ARG A 253 -5.51 18.84 9.99
CA ARG A 253 -4.10 18.49 9.77
C ARG A 253 -3.83 18.03 8.35
N PHE A 254 -4.71 17.19 7.79
CA PHE A 254 -4.61 16.78 6.39
C PHE A 254 -4.67 18.00 5.46
N ASP A 255 -5.64 18.90 5.65
CA ASP A 255 -5.79 20.10 4.84
C ASP A 255 -4.56 21.02 4.88
N ALA A 256 -3.95 21.18 6.06
CA ALA A 256 -2.69 21.92 6.20
C ALA A 256 -1.55 21.24 5.43
N CYS A 257 -1.37 19.92 5.59
CA CYS A 257 -0.30 19.18 4.93
C CYS A 257 -0.46 19.13 3.41
N VAL A 258 -1.66 18.85 2.91
CA VAL A 258 -1.93 18.75 1.47
C VAL A 258 -1.78 20.09 0.78
N THR A 259 -2.11 21.19 1.46
CA THR A 259 -1.88 22.53 0.91
C THR A 259 -0.38 22.78 0.68
N ILE A 260 0.48 22.39 1.62
CA ILE A 260 1.94 22.52 1.47
C ILE A 260 2.43 21.63 0.33
N VAL A 261 2.03 20.35 0.31
CA VAL A 261 2.47 19.41 -0.74
C VAL A 261 2.03 19.86 -2.14
N LEU A 262 0.80 20.33 -2.31
CA LEU A 262 0.31 20.82 -3.60
C LEU A 262 1.08 22.05 -4.11
N GLN A 263 1.57 22.92 -3.22
CA GLN A 263 2.44 24.03 -3.61
C GLN A 263 3.79 23.54 -4.18
N MET A 264 4.25 22.36 -3.76
CA MET A 264 5.52 21.77 -4.20
C MET A 264 5.40 20.95 -5.49
N GLU A 265 4.21 20.42 -5.80
CA GLU A 265 3.94 19.62 -7.02
C GLU A 265 3.79 20.47 -8.29
N GLY A 266 3.62 21.80 -8.16
CA GLY A 266 3.54 22.71 -9.30
C GLY A 266 2.18 22.74 -9.99
N GLY A 267 2.15 23.26 -11.24
CA GLY A 267 0.94 23.44 -12.05
C GLY A 267 0.75 22.36 -13.12
N TYR A 268 -0.22 22.55 -14.02
CA TYR A 268 -0.47 21.66 -15.16
C TYR A 268 0.77 21.54 -16.05
N VAL A 269 1.22 20.32 -16.29
CA VAL A 269 2.28 19.98 -17.25
C VAL A 269 1.73 18.94 -18.22
N ASP A 270 1.86 19.22 -19.51
CA ASP A 270 1.42 18.37 -20.60
C ASP A 270 2.58 18.26 -21.58
N ASP A 271 3.46 17.29 -21.32
CA ASP A 271 4.57 16.97 -22.21
C ASP A 271 4.12 15.85 -23.16
N PRO A 272 4.03 16.11 -24.49
CA PRO A 272 3.66 15.09 -25.48
C PRO A 272 4.62 13.90 -25.57
N ALA A 273 5.82 14.01 -24.99
CA ALA A 273 6.83 12.94 -24.97
C ALA A 273 6.85 12.12 -23.66
N ASP A 274 6.05 12.50 -22.64
CA ASP A 274 6.01 11.79 -21.36
C ASP A 274 4.99 10.63 -21.39
N PRO A 275 5.40 9.37 -21.18
CA PRO A 275 4.48 8.23 -21.08
C PRO A 275 3.49 8.33 -19.89
N GLY A 276 3.74 9.22 -18.91
CA GLY A 276 2.81 9.55 -17.83
C GLY A 276 1.58 10.36 -18.27
N GLY A 277 1.65 10.99 -19.45
CA GLY A 277 0.58 11.81 -20.02
C GLY A 277 0.30 13.11 -19.24
N ALA A 278 -0.77 13.81 -19.63
CA ALA A 278 -1.20 15.04 -18.97
C ALA A 278 -1.28 14.87 -17.45
N THR A 279 -0.63 15.79 -16.73
CA THR A 279 -0.54 15.77 -15.27
C THR A 279 -0.97 17.13 -14.72
N ASN A 280 -1.86 17.13 -13.73
CA ASN A 280 -2.29 18.33 -13.03
C ASN A 280 -2.22 18.10 -11.52
N MET A 281 -1.62 19.02 -10.77
CA MET A 281 -1.46 18.89 -9.32
C MET A 281 -0.77 17.57 -8.90
N GLY A 282 0.17 17.07 -9.72
CA GLY A 282 0.84 15.78 -9.51
C GLY A 282 -0.01 14.54 -9.80
N ILE A 283 -1.26 14.71 -10.27
CA ILE A 283 -2.17 13.61 -10.61
C ILE A 283 -2.14 13.33 -12.10
N THR A 284 -1.73 12.10 -12.45
CA THR A 284 -1.67 11.62 -13.83
C THR A 284 -3.05 11.23 -14.36
N LEU A 285 -3.19 11.16 -15.68
CA LEU A 285 -4.41 10.65 -16.32
C LEU A 285 -4.77 9.24 -15.84
N ASN A 286 -3.79 8.35 -15.66
CA ASN A 286 -4.05 6.99 -15.20
C ASN A 286 -4.62 6.98 -13.77
N THR A 287 -4.03 7.78 -12.88
CA THR A 287 -4.55 7.93 -11.51
C THR A 287 -5.98 8.47 -11.50
N LEU A 288 -6.29 9.43 -12.37
CA LEU A 288 -7.65 9.99 -12.47
C LEU A 288 -8.66 8.98 -13.03
N ARG A 289 -8.27 8.17 -14.02
CA ARG A 289 -9.09 7.08 -14.57
C ARG A 289 -9.38 6.02 -13.53
N ASP A 290 -8.37 5.63 -12.77
CA ASP A 290 -8.54 4.66 -11.68
C ASP A 290 -9.46 5.20 -10.59
N TRP A 291 -9.32 6.48 -10.23
CA TRP A 291 -10.15 7.16 -9.23
C TRP A 291 -11.63 7.27 -9.65
N ARG A 292 -11.89 7.72 -10.88
CA ARG A 292 -13.25 7.89 -11.40
C ARG A 292 -13.85 6.59 -11.98
N HIS A 293 -13.05 5.52 -12.05
CA HIS A 293 -13.38 4.25 -12.69
C HIS A 293 -13.85 4.42 -14.15
N ASP A 294 -13.23 5.34 -14.88
CA ASP A 294 -13.60 5.69 -16.25
C ASP A 294 -12.38 5.68 -17.18
N PRO A 295 -12.19 4.66 -18.02
CA PRO A 295 -11.07 4.58 -18.94
C PRO A 295 -11.17 5.55 -20.12
N SER A 296 -12.33 6.19 -20.34
CA SER A 296 -12.58 7.10 -21.46
C SER A 296 -12.03 8.52 -21.24
N LEU A 297 -11.66 8.87 -20.01
CA LEU A 297 -11.11 10.18 -19.67
C LEU A 297 -9.84 10.47 -20.47
N GLY A 298 -9.65 11.75 -20.78
CA GLY A 298 -8.50 12.25 -21.53
C GLY A 298 -7.78 13.43 -20.86
N PRO A 299 -6.78 14.02 -21.53
CA PRO A 299 -6.01 15.15 -21.03
C PRO A 299 -6.86 16.35 -20.56
N ALA A 300 -7.98 16.62 -21.24
CA ALA A 300 -8.88 17.70 -20.88
C ALA A 300 -9.51 17.51 -19.49
N ASP A 301 -9.77 16.27 -19.08
CA ASP A 301 -10.33 15.95 -17.77
C ASP A 301 -9.30 16.16 -16.65
N VAL A 302 -8.03 15.84 -16.92
CA VAL A 302 -6.92 16.12 -15.99
C VAL A 302 -6.72 17.63 -15.85
N LYS A 303 -6.80 18.37 -16.96
CA LYS A 303 -6.74 19.84 -16.94
C LYS A 303 -7.90 20.47 -16.17
N ALA A 304 -9.09 19.87 -16.23
CA ALA A 304 -10.28 20.32 -15.52
C ALA A 304 -10.37 19.82 -14.06
N LEU A 305 -9.38 19.05 -13.59
CA LEU A 305 -9.34 18.51 -12.24
C LEU A 305 -9.42 19.63 -11.19
N GLY A 306 -10.41 19.54 -10.30
CA GLY A 306 -10.60 20.47 -9.21
C GLY A 306 -9.70 20.16 -8.01
N VAL A 307 -9.32 21.19 -7.26
CA VAL A 307 -8.46 21.06 -6.06
C VAL A 307 -9.07 20.11 -5.02
N GLU A 308 -10.38 20.17 -4.79
CA GLU A 308 -11.05 19.32 -3.80
C GLU A 308 -11.04 17.84 -4.19
N GLU A 309 -11.17 17.54 -5.49
CA GLU A 309 -11.03 16.16 -5.97
C GLU A 309 -9.58 15.68 -5.88
N ALA A 310 -8.62 16.55 -6.21
CA ALA A 310 -7.21 16.23 -6.03
C ALA A 310 -6.89 15.92 -4.56
N LYS A 311 -7.39 16.73 -3.61
CA LYS A 311 -7.26 16.46 -2.17
C LYS A 311 -7.86 15.10 -1.80
N ALA A 312 -9.04 14.75 -2.30
CA ALA A 312 -9.64 13.44 -2.02
C ALA A 312 -8.76 12.28 -2.50
N ILE A 313 -8.15 12.42 -3.69
CA ILE A 313 -7.18 11.45 -4.23
C ILE A 313 -5.93 11.38 -3.34
N TYR A 314 -5.36 12.52 -2.94
CA TYR A 314 -4.21 12.57 -2.05
C TYR A 314 -4.49 11.91 -0.70
N LYS A 315 -5.68 12.16 -0.14
CA LYS A 315 -6.10 11.56 1.11
C LYS A 315 -6.16 10.04 1.01
N ALA A 316 -6.90 9.54 0.01
CA ALA A 316 -7.14 8.12 -0.16
C ALA A 316 -5.88 7.34 -0.54
N ASN A 317 -5.08 7.85 -1.49
CA ASN A 317 -3.97 7.08 -2.07
C ASN A 317 -2.66 7.21 -1.30
N TYR A 318 -2.51 8.23 -0.44
CA TYR A 318 -1.26 8.50 0.26
C TYR A 318 -1.47 8.68 1.76
N TRP A 319 -2.30 9.64 2.19
CA TRP A 319 -2.47 9.97 3.61
C TRP A 319 -3.04 8.80 4.43
N ASP A 320 -4.16 8.24 3.99
CA ASP A 320 -4.87 7.15 4.67
C ASP A 320 -4.06 5.83 4.57
N VAL A 321 -3.41 5.58 3.43
CA VAL A 321 -2.52 4.42 3.22
C VAL A 321 -1.36 4.42 4.20
N MET A 322 -0.75 5.59 4.45
CA MET A 322 0.34 5.75 5.41
C MET A 322 -0.15 6.02 6.83
N GLN A 323 -1.47 6.04 7.06
CA GLN A 323 -2.10 6.31 8.36
C GLN A 323 -1.55 7.57 9.05
N CYS A 324 -1.36 8.65 8.28
CA CYS A 324 -0.75 9.89 8.73
C CYS A 324 -1.52 10.56 9.89
N ASP A 325 -2.83 10.34 10.01
CA ASP A 325 -3.64 10.81 11.14
C ASP A 325 -3.11 10.31 12.50
N GLY A 326 -2.47 9.15 12.53
CA GLY A 326 -1.91 8.57 13.75
C GLY A 326 -0.49 9.04 14.08
N LEU A 327 0.10 9.92 13.28
CA LEU A 327 1.48 10.41 13.47
C LEU A 327 1.50 11.75 14.23
N PRO A 328 2.61 12.08 14.92
CA PRO A 328 2.81 13.40 15.50
C PRO A 328 2.79 14.52 14.45
N ALA A 329 2.34 15.71 14.83
CA ALA A 329 2.36 16.88 13.96
C ALA A 329 3.78 17.17 13.43
N GLY A 330 3.88 17.47 12.13
CA GLY A 330 5.14 17.68 11.40
C GLY A 330 5.79 16.38 10.91
N VAL A 331 5.70 15.29 11.69
CA VAL A 331 6.11 13.96 11.23
C VAL A 331 5.15 13.47 10.14
N ASP A 332 3.85 13.71 10.33
CA ASP A 332 2.81 13.48 9.32
C ASP A 332 3.13 14.16 7.98
N LEU A 333 3.48 15.45 7.99
CA LEU A 333 3.89 16.18 6.78
C LEU A 333 5.13 15.57 6.12
N SER A 334 6.15 15.24 6.92
CA SER A 334 7.41 14.68 6.41
C SER A 334 7.19 13.33 5.71
N VAL A 335 6.42 12.44 6.33
CA VAL A 335 6.08 11.13 5.79
C VAL A 335 5.18 11.26 4.57
N PHE A 336 4.19 12.15 4.62
CA PHE A 336 3.24 12.38 3.54
C PHE A 336 3.92 12.91 2.27
N ASP A 337 4.69 14.00 2.36
CA ASP A 337 5.36 14.61 1.20
C ASP A 337 6.34 13.64 0.53
N PHE A 338 7.13 12.91 1.34
CA PHE A 338 8.06 11.94 0.78
C PHE A 338 7.33 10.72 0.19
N GLY A 339 6.18 10.33 0.74
CA GLY A 339 5.34 9.28 0.19
C GLY A 339 4.71 9.65 -1.15
N VAL A 340 4.32 10.91 -1.33
CA VAL A 340 3.88 11.44 -2.63
C VAL A 340 5.02 11.41 -3.65
N ASN A 341 6.21 11.88 -3.27
CA ASN A 341 7.33 12.02 -4.19
C ASN A 341 7.99 10.68 -4.57
N ALA A 342 8.13 9.77 -3.60
CA ALA A 342 8.94 8.55 -3.73
C ALA A 342 8.17 7.26 -3.44
N GLY A 343 6.85 7.34 -3.24
CA GLY A 343 5.95 6.22 -3.00
C GLY A 343 5.70 5.93 -1.51
N PRO A 344 4.45 5.58 -1.12
CA PRO A 344 4.08 5.35 0.28
C PRO A 344 4.98 4.36 1.03
N SER A 345 5.21 3.17 0.46
CA SER A 345 5.99 2.12 1.11
C SER A 345 7.42 2.56 1.41
N ARG A 346 8.04 3.34 0.54
CA ARG A 346 9.42 3.83 0.76
C ARG A 346 9.48 4.84 1.89
N SER A 347 8.49 5.74 1.96
CA SER A 347 8.39 6.72 3.03
C SER A 347 8.20 6.06 4.40
N VAL A 348 7.31 5.07 4.47
CA VAL A 348 7.08 4.29 5.69
C VAL A 348 8.34 3.52 6.10
N LYS A 349 9.05 2.87 5.16
CA LYS A 349 10.31 2.16 5.48
C LYS A 349 11.40 3.08 6.02
N LEU A 350 11.49 4.30 5.49
CA LEU A 350 12.41 5.29 6.05
C LEU A 350 12.04 5.62 7.50
N LEU A 351 10.76 5.88 7.79
CA LEU A 351 10.32 6.11 9.17
C LEU A 351 10.64 4.92 10.07
N GLU A 352 10.31 3.70 9.65
CA GLU A 352 10.57 2.45 10.38
C GLU A 352 12.05 2.28 10.72
N SER A 353 12.94 2.60 9.78
CA SER A 353 14.38 2.56 10.01
C SER A 353 14.83 3.53 11.10
N LEU A 354 14.16 4.67 11.25
CA LEU A 354 14.51 5.72 12.21
C LEU A 354 13.92 5.48 13.60
N VAL A 355 12.77 4.80 13.68
CA VAL A 355 12.09 4.48 14.95
C VAL A 355 12.41 3.06 15.45
N GLY A 356 13.17 2.29 14.69
CA GLY A 356 13.68 0.98 15.09
C GLY A 356 12.66 -0.15 14.96
N THR A 357 11.72 -0.04 14.02
CA THR A 357 10.74 -1.10 13.72
C THR A 357 11.11 -1.87 12.46
N THR A 358 10.40 -2.98 12.21
CA THR A 358 10.57 -3.76 10.98
C THR A 358 10.29 -2.88 9.77
N GLN A 359 11.21 -2.88 8.80
CA GLN A 359 11.09 -2.08 7.57
C GLN A 359 10.23 -2.80 6.51
N ASP A 360 8.99 -3.14 6.85
CA ASP A 360 8.05 -3.81 5.94
C ASP A 360 7.27 -2.81 5.06
N GLY A 361 7.29 -1.52 5.41
CA GLY A 361 6.62 -0.45 4.68
C GLY A 361 5.13 -0.36 4.95
N ILE A 362 4.66 -0.96 6.05
CA ILE A 362 3.26 -0.95 6.48
C ILE A 362 3.18 -0.14 7.78
N MET A 363 2.37 0.94 7.78
CA MET A 363 2.17 1.76 8.98
C MET A 363 1.31 1.03 10.03
N GLY A 364 1.88 0.03 10.70
CA GLY A 364 1.22 -0.76 11.72
C GLY A 364 1.17 -0.08 13.09
N PRO A 365 0.44 -0.65 14.06
CA PRO A 365 0.35 -0.12 15.43
C PRO A 365 1.72 0.01 16.12
N GLN A 366 2.65 -0.91 15.82
CA GLN A 366 4.00 -0.87 16.38
C GLN A 366 4.80 0.34 15.87
N THR A 367 4.80 0.57 14.55
CA THR A 367 5.47 1.72 13.94
C THR A 367 4.89 3.04 14.45
N ARG A 368 3.56 3.16 14.56
CA ARG A 368 2.92 4.37 15.13
C ARG A 368 3.26 4.58 16.60
N ALA A 369 3.23 3.53 17.43
CA ALA A 369 3.59 3.64 18.84
C ALA A 369 5.07 4.03 19.01
N ALA A 370 5.98 3.41 18.24
CA ALA A 370 7.40 3.75 18.25
C ALA A 370 7.64 5.20 17.80
N THR A 371 6.89 5.66 16.79
CA THR A 371 6.96 7.03 16.29
C THR A 371 6.47 8.05 17.31
N ALA A 372 5.34 7.78 17.96
CA ALA A 372 4.78 8.64 19.01
C ALA A 372 5.69 8.74 20.25
N ALA A 373 6.56 7.75 20.48
CA ALA A 373 7.53 7.77 21.57
C ALA A 373 8.80 8.59 21.25
N GLN A 374 9.00 9.03 20.01
CA GLN A 374 10.16 9.84 19.64
C GLN A 374 9.96 11.33 19.96
N ASN A 375 11.06 12.07 20.10
CA ASN A 375 11.04 13.53 19.99
C ASN A 375 10.73 13.91 18.54
N ALA A 376 9.59 14.57 18.30
CA ALA A 376 9.12 14.88 16.95
C ALA A 376 10.09 15.80 16.17
N PRO A 377 10.58 16.94 16.72
CA PRO A 377 11.58 17.74 16.03
C PRO A 377 12.84 16.97 15.61
N ASP A 378 13.41 16.15 16.50
CA ASP A 378 14.60 15.37 16.19
C ASP A 378 14.31 14.26 15.16
N LEU A 379 13.12 13.68 15.19
CA LEU A 379 12.69 12.71 14.19
C LEU A 379 12.53 13.36 12.81
N ILE A 380 11.95 14.56 12.74
CA ILE A 380 11.80 15.34 11.49
C ILE A 380 13.16 15.60 10.85
N ARG A 381 14.15 16.06 11.62
CA ARG A 381 15.52 16.30 11.13
C ARG A 381 16.16 15.02 10.60
N ARG A 382 16.09 13.92 11.36
CA ARG A 382 16.61 12.61 10.92
C ARG A 382 15.90 12.10 9.68
N PHE A 383 14.61 12.37 9.55
CA PHE A 383 13.83 12.01 8.37
C PHE A 383 14.27 12.82 7.15
N ALA A 384 14.49 14.13 7.29
CA ALA A 384 15.05 14.98 6.24
C ALA A 384 16.44 14.48 5.79
N ASP A 385 17.33 14.15 6.72
CA ASP A 385 18.65 13.58 6.43
C ASP A 385 18.57 12.25 5.68
N GLY A 386 17.69 11.35 6.13
CA GLY A 386 17.46 10.06 5.50
C GLY A 386 16.88 10.19 4.09
N ARG A 387 15.95 11.13 3.90
CA ARG A 387 15.38 11.49 2.59
C ARG A 387 16.46 12.01 1.64
N LEU A 388 17.31 12.95 2.08
CA LEU A 388 18.42 13.45 1.26
C LEU A 388 19.42 12.35 0.92
N SER A 389 19.69 11.44 1.87
CA SER A 389 20.57 10.29 1.64
C SER A 389 20.00 9.37 0.54
N TYR A 390 18.69 9.13 0.55
CA TYR A 390 18.01 8.41 -0.53
C TYR A 390 18.17 9.13 -1.87
N TYR A 391 17.85 10.43 -1.95
CA TYR A 391 17.97 11.16 -3.22
C TYR A 391 19.40 11.19 -3.77
N ARG A 392 20.41 11.35 -2.91
CA ARG A 392 21.83 11.29 -3.30
C ARG A 392 22.25 9.94 -3.87
N SER A 393 21.52 8.87 -3.56
CA SER A 393 21.78 7.53 -4.12
C SER A 393 21.20 7.33 -5.52
N LEU A 394 20.35 8.24 -6.00
CA LEU A 394 19.74 8.14 -7.33
C LEU A 394 20.74 8.59 -8.40
N SER A 395 20.76 7.87 -9.53
CA SER A 395 21.62 8.21 -10.68
C SER A 395 21.32 9.58 -11.30
N THR A 396 20.15 10.14 -11.02
CA THR A 396 19.69 11.43 -11.52
C THR A 396 19.96 12.60 -10.57
N TRP A 397 20.68 12.36 -9.46
CA TRP A 397 21.07 13.39 -8.48
C TRP A 397 21.78 14.58 -9.11
N ASP A 398 22.69 14.37 -10.05
CA ASP A 398 23.45 15.46 -10.67
C ASP A 398 22.55 16.48 -11.38
N HIS A 399 21.38 16.05 -11.86
CA HIS A 399 20.43 16.90 -12.57
C HIS A 399 19.35 17.49 -11.65
N PHE A 400 18.79 16.68 -10.72
CA PHE A 400 17.64 17.10 -9.90
C PHE A 400 17.97 17.37 -8.42
N GLY A 401 19.20 17.11 -7.98
CA GLY A 401 19.60 17.14 -6.57
C GLY A 401 19.39 18.49 -5.88
N ALA A 402 19.59 19.59 -6.61
CA ALA A 402 19.31 20.94 -6.07
C ALA A 402 17.81 21.12 -5.75
N GLY A 403 16.93 20.66 -6.64
CA GLY A 403 15.48 20.72 -6.44
C GLY A 403 15.02 19.85 -5.26
N TRP A 404 15.53 18.63 -5.17
CA TRP A 404 15.23 17.73 -4.05
C TRP A 404 15.77 18.25 -2.72
N THR A 405 16.95 18.88 -2.73
CA THR A 405 17.52 19.53 -1.54
C THR A 405 16.63 20.68 -1.08
N ASN A 406 16.22 21.55 -2.00
CA ASN A 406 15.34 22.66 -1.67
C ASN A 406 13.98 22.18 -1.13
N ARG A 407 13.35 21.19 -1.78
CA ARG A 407 12.08 20.61 -1.30
C ARG A 407 12.23 20.01 0.10
N THR A 408 13.31 19.27 0.35
CA THR A 408 13.54 18.66 1.66
C THR A 408 13.70 19.71 2.75
N ASN A 409 14.48 20.76 2.51
CA ASN A 409 14.70 21.84 3.48
C ASN A 409 13.41 22.63 3.78
N THR A 410 12.59 22.90 2.75
CA THR A 410 11.29 23.57 2.92
C THR A 410 10.36 22.73 3.77
N ILE A 411 10.22 21.44 3.44
CA ILE A 411 9.34 20.52 4.19
C ILE A 411 9.82 20.33 5.63
N GLU A 412 11.13 20.21 5.86
CA GLU A 412 11.69 20.12 7.20
C GLU A 412 11.33 21.37 8.03
N LYS A 413 11.49 22.57 7.46
CA LYS A 413 11.14 23.82 8.12
C LYS A 413 9.65 23.89 8.48
N ASP A 414 8.77 23.58 7.54
CA ASP A 414 7.32 23.64 7.77
C ASP A 414 6.88 22.56 8.78
N ALA A 415 7.46 21.36 8.70
CA ALA A 415 7.23 20.29 9.66
C ALA A 415 7.67 20.67 11.07
N LEU A 416 8.83 21.31 11.24
CA LEU A 416 9.31 21.81 12.53
C LEU A 416 8.38 22.89 13.11
N ALA A 417 7.87 23.79 12.26
CA ALA A 417 6.89 24.79 12.67
C ALA A 417 5.58 24.12 13.15
N MET A 418 5.09 23.11 12.43
CA MET A 418 3.91 22.32 12.83
C MET A 418 4.13 21.54 14.14
N ALA A 419 5.34 21.06 14.39
CA ALA A 419 5.72 20.40 15.64
C ALA A 419 5.90 21.38 16.82
N GLY A 420 5.71 22.70 16.61
CA GLY A 420 5.87 23.73 17.64
C GLY A 420 7.33 24.07 17.96
N ALA A 421 8.27 23.75 17.07
CA ALA A 421 9.71 23.95 17.24
C ALA A 421 10.30 25.06 16.34
N GLY A 422 9.45 26.01 15.92
CA GLY A 422 9.77 27.09 14.98
C GLY A 422 10.48 28.29 15.57
#